data_AF-A0A1D3SNN5-F1
#
_entry.id   AF-A0A1D3SNN5-F1
#
_cell.length_a   1.000
_cell.length_b   1.000
_cell.length_c   1.000
_cell.angle_alpha   90.00
_cell.angle_beta   90.00
_cell.angle_gamma   90.00
#
_symmetry.space_group_name_H-M   'P 1'
#
loop_
_entity.id
_entity.type
_entity.pdbx_description
1 polymer ?
#
loop_
_entity_poly.entity_id
_entity_poly.type
_entity_poly.pdbx_seq_one_letter_code
_entity_poly.pdbx_strand_id
1 'polypeptide(L)'
;MKIKKFLNNSNNNLLNSFCLESGTNVFKDHVPITTLKENNKKKVFYSYNIIDGYKYKIIVKRKKNNLNNTKFIISSLDHPYIVKLIHCCEYSSCYISVFEFFSDITLYSSVIFSTKYDERKIKNIIYQIFLTVNYLHSNNLFHKNLAPYSFLIKIVNNEVMIKLEDVYNIKALSTKLNSKMKSENIYSIGVIMYFLACGKYPHFCFENKKKKVLPLNELHENISHKGQSFLRRILLSDLSSMITIREALDHEWFKENVKKNIYINFDMLRSIYDFWKKNTFKRYILNNISKFMVKEDIYKYNFLFFYFDLLEEGSIKYEQYSSTMKKLGLIDANVQESFNGLDVSERGQIQFSNIIACLLNNFIKIDKKVVFKFFKKVDYNNEGIITKKKLYKFYNITTKSDLSVNDKRKFNFEDFYSYISKE
;
A
#
# COMPACT_ATOMS: atom_id res chain seq x y z
N MET A 1 28.14 -12.35 -12.42
CA MET A 1 28.95 -11.76 -11.32
C MET A 1 28.70 -10.26 -11.03
N LYS A 2 27.91 -9.51 -11.82
CA LYS A 2 27.56 -8.09 -11.54
C LYS A 2 26.21 -7.84 -10.81
N ILE A 3 25.42 -8.88 -10.52
CA ILE A 3 24.18 -8.77 -9.70
C ILE A 3 24.52 -8.62 -8.19
N LYS A 4 25.65 -9.19 -7.73
CA LYS A 4 26.14 -8.96 -6.36
C LYS A 4 26.63 -7.51 -6.12
N LYS A 5 27.05 -6.78 -7.15
CA LYS A 5 27.51 -5.38 -7.00
C LYS A 5 26.38 -4.37 -6.80
N PHE A 6 25.16 -4.65 -7.26
CA PHE A 6 23.99 -3.80 -6.94
C PHE A 6 23.52 -3.98 -5.49
N LEU A 7 23.78 -5.15 -4.91
CA LEU A 7 23.52 -5.45 -3.49
C LEU A 7 24.64 -4.95 -2.56
N ASN A 8 25.89 -4.84 -3.04
CA ASN A 8 27.04 -4.46 -2.19
C ASN A 8 27.41 -2.97 -2.24
N ASN A 9 26.99 -2.20 -3.25
CA ASN A 9 27.32 -0.77 -3.37
C ASN A 9 26.17 0.18 -3.03
N SER A 10 25.09 -0.33 -2.42
CA SER A 10 24.18 0.53 -1.69
C SER A 10 24.36 0.26 -0.20
N ASN A 11 25.04 1.18 0.49
CA ASN A 11 24.82 1.44 1.92
C ASN A 11 23.39 1.96 2.17
N ASN A 12 22.40 1.49 1.39
CA ASN A 12 21.00 1.71 1.68
C ASN A 12 20.61 0.64 2.68
N ASN A 13 20.70 1.04 3.95
CA ASN A 13 19.87 0.55 5.02
C ASN A 13 18.42 0.41 4.53
N LEU A 14 18.06 -0.70 3.89
CA LEU A 14 16.69 -1.13 3.72
C LEU A 14 16.18 -1.56 5.09
N LEU A 15 15.93 -0.56 5.93
CA LEU A 15 15.23 -0.62 7.21
C LEU A 15 13.83 -1.18 6.94
N ASN A 16 13.75 -2.52 6.94
CA ASN A 16 12.50 -3.24 6.92
C ASN A 16 11.82 -3.01 8.28
N SER A 17 10.71 -2.28 8.31
CA SER A 17 9.84 -2.15 9.49
C SER A 17 9.03 -3.42 9.79
N PHE A 18 9.53 -4.58 9.35
CA PHE A 18 8.97 -5.88 9.67
C PHE A 18 10.13 -6.80 10.02
N CYS A 19 10.32 -7.07 11.32
CA CYS A 19 11.21 -8.14 11.75
C CYS A 19 10.77 -9.44 11.07
N LEU A 20 11.66 -9.99 10.25
CA LEU A 20 11.56 -11.33 9.70
C LEU A 20 11.90 -12.30 10.83
N GLU A 21 10.93 -12.64 11.66
CA GLU A 21 11.16 -13.54 12.78
C GLU A 21 11.31 -14.97 12.27
N SER A 22 12.49 -15.55 12.52
CA SER A 22 12.68 -16.99 12.58
C SER A 22 12.41 -17.43 14.02
N GLY A 23 11.23 -17.97 14.31
CA GLY A 23 10.99 -18.65 15.60
C GLY A 23 9.68 -18.34 16.33
N THR A 24 8.89 -17.36 15.92
CA THR A 24 7.57 -17.11 16.54
C THR A 24 6.49 -17.96 15.91
N ASN A 25 5.55 -18.46 16.72
CA ASN A 25 4.38 -19.20 16.22
C ASN A 25 3.32 -18.20 15.73
N VAL A 26 3.37 -17.83 14.44
CA VAL A 26 2.42 -16.90 13.81
C VAL A 26 0.98 -17.29 14.03
N PHE A 27 0.70 -18.59 14.18
CA PHE A 27 -0.67 -19.09 14.35
C PHE A 27 -1.19 -19.02 15.77
N LYS A 28 -0.35 -18.73 16.78
CA LYS A 28 -0.74 -18.76 18.20
C LYS A 28 -1.99 -17.93 18.47
N ASP A 29 -2.10 -16.78 17.83
CA ASP A 29 -3.20 -15.83 18.04
C ASP A 29 -4.24 -15.87 16.92
N HIS A 30 -4.14 -16.78 15.96
CA HIS A 30 -5.01 -16.84 14.78
C HIS A 30 -5.87 -18.10 14.76
N VAL A 31 -7.18 -17.93 14.84
CA VAL A 31 -8.18 -18.99 14.71
C VAL A 31 -8.65 -19.06 13.26
N PRO A 32 -8.43 -20.17 12.52
CA PRO A 32 -8.92 -20.33 11.15
C PRO A 32 -10.44 -20.27 11.07
N ILE A 33 -10.98 -19.60 10.05
CA ILE A 33 -12.43 -19.48 9.80
C ILE A 33 -12.82 -20.23 8.53
N THR A 34 -12.24 -19.84 7.38
CA THR A 34 -12.66 -20.36 6.07
C THR A 34 -11.45 -20.59 5.19
N THR A 35 -11.32 -21.80 4.65
CA THR A 35 -10.29 -22.11 3.65
C THR A 35 -10.74 -21.68 2.27
N LEU A 36 -9.99 -20.81 1.62
CA LEU A 36 -10.29 -20.29 0.28
C LEU A 36 -9.65 -21.13 -0.82
N LYS A 37 -8.44 -21.64 -0.55
CA LYS A 37 -7.67 -22.43 -1.51
C LYS A 37 -6.69 -23.30 -0.79
N GLU A 38 -6.63 -24.57 -1.13
CA GLU A 38 -5.66 -25.51 -0.57
C GLU A 38 -5.14 -26.43 -1.67
N ASN A 39 -3.81 -26.47 -1.82
CA ASN A 39 -3.12 -27.45 -2.64
C ASN A 39 -1.71 -27.70 -2.07
N ASN A 40 -0.99 -28.67 -2.63
CA ASN A 40 0.34 -29.09 -2.15
C ASN A 40 1.41 -27.97 -2.13
N LYS A 41 1.15 -26.84 -2.82
CA LYS A 41 2.09 -25.71 -2.93
C LYS A 41 1.66 -24.50 -2.10
N LYS A 42 0.37 -24.30 -1.87
CA LYS A 42 -0.20 -23.08 -1.27
C LYS A 42 -1.50 -23.39 -0.54
N LYS A 43 -1.61 -22.90 0.70
CA LYS A 43 -2.86 -22.84 1.47
C LYS A 43 -3.21 -21.38 1.74
N VAL A 44 -4.47 -21.01 1.55
CA VAL A 44 -5.01 -19.67 1.76
C VAL A 44 -6.29 -19.80 2.55
N PHE A 45 -6.38 -19.08 3.66
CA PHE A 45 -7.56 -19.11 4.53
C PHE A 45 -7.74 -17.78 5.25
N TYR A 46 -8.97 -17.49 5.64
CA TYR A 46 -9.27 -16.42 6.58
C TYR A 46 -9.09 -16.88 8.01
N SER A 47 -8.64 -15.99 8.88
CA SER A 47 -8.54 -16.22 10.32
C SER A 47 -9.05 -15.03 11.10
N TYR A 48 -9.50 -15.29 12.33
CA TYR A 48 -9.79 -14.29 13.34
C TYR A 48 -8.59 -14.21 14.30
N ASN A 49 -8.10 -13.01 14.58
CA ASN A 49 -7.06 -12.86 15.59
C ASN A 49 -7.69 -12.58 16.97
N ILE A 50 -7.39 -13.42 17.95
CA ILE A 50 -8.01 -13.36 19.28
C ILE A 50 -7.55 -12.16 20.12
N ILE A 51 -6.40 -11.56 19.77
CA ILE A 51 -5.87 -10.39 20.49
C ILE A 51 -6.58 -9.12 20.06
N ASP A 52 -6.61 -8.87 18.76
CA ASP A 52 -7.11 -7.61 18.21
C ASP A 52 -8.57 -7.66 17.76
N GLY A 53 -9.11 -8.86 17.55
CA GLY A 53 -10.47 -9.08 17.10
C GLY A 53 -10.69 -8.79 15.62
N TYR A 54 -9.62 -8.65 14.83
CA TYR A 54 -9.71 -8.41 13.41
C TYR A 54 -9.62 -9.71 12.60
N LYS A 55 -10.28 -9.69 11.44
CA LYS A 55 -10.16 -10.74 10.43
C LYS A 55 -8.90 -10.51 9.59
N TYR A 56 -8.21 -11.59 9.24
CA TYR A 56 -7.00 -11.58 8.43
C TYR A 56 -7.07 -12.62 7.32
N LYS A 57 -6.29 -12.40 6.28
CA LYS A 57 -6.03 -13.42 5.25
C LYS A 57 -4.63 -13.98 5.45
N ILE A 58 -4.54 -15.30 5.65
CA ILE A 58 -3.27 -15.99 5.81
C ILE A 58 -2.96 -16.80 4.55
N ILE A 59 -1.72 -16.65 4.09
CA ILE A 59 -1.16 -17.39 2.96
C ILE A 59 0.04 -18.19 3.44
N VAL A 60 -0.05 -19.51 3.33
CA VAL A 60 1.04 -20.45 3.57
C VAL A 60 1.53 -20.95 2.23
N LYS A 61 2.81 -20.77 1.93
CA LYS A 61 3.42 -21.14 0.65
C LYS A 61 4.66 -21.99 0.88
N ARG A 62 4.74 -23.16 0.25
CA ARG A 62 5.91 -24.04 0.36
C ARG A 62 7.15 -23.37 -0.26
N LYS A 63 8.32 -23.54 0.37
CA LYS A 63 9.59 -22.99 -0.13
C LYS A 63 9.91 -23.58 -1.51
N LYS A 64 10.37 -22.69 -2.39
CA LYS A 64 11.04 -23.01 -3.67
C LYS A 64 12.34 -22.23 -3.67
N ASN A 65 13.40 -22.77 -4.27
CA ASN A 65 14.78 -22.28 -4.17
C ASN A 65 15.04 -20.80 -4.58
N ASN A 66 14.05 -20.03 -5.05
CA ASN A 66 14.20 -18.67 -5.61
C ASN A 66 13.22 -17.60 -5.06
N LEU A 67 12.74 -17.69 -3.82
CA LEU A 67 11.68 -16.76 -3.31
C LEU A 67 12.15 -15.56 -2.48
N ASN A 68 13.44 -15.43 -2.17
CA ASN A 68 13.93 -14.38 -1.25
C ASN A 68 13.52 -12.96 -1.71
N ASN A 69 13.62 -12.65 -3.01
CA ASN A 69 13.33 -11.31 -3.53
C ASN A 69 11.86 -10.91 -3.38
N THR A 70 10.91 -11.85 -3.44
CA THR A 70 9.48 -11.51 -3.36
C THR A 70 9.04 -11.07 -1.98
N LYS A 71 9.67 -11.61 -0.93
CA LYS A 71 9.38 -11.27 0.46
C LYS A 71 9.69 -9.80 0.73
N PHE A 72 10.89 -9.37 0.33
CA PHE A 72 11.35 -7.99 0.48
C PHE A 72 10.47 -7.00 -0.25
N ILE A 73 10.07 -7.32 -1.49
CA ILE A 73 9.15 -6.49 -2.28
C ILE A 73 7.82 -6.32 -1.53
N ILE A 74 7.18 -7.41 -1.09
CA ILE A 74 5.87 -7.32 -0.44
C ILE A 74 5.97 -6.55 0.88
N SER A 75 7.03 -6.76 1.66
CA SER A 75 7.24 -6.04 2.92
C SER A 75 7.55 -4.55 2.76
N SER A 76 7.95 -4.10 1.57
CA SER A 76 8.23 -2.69 1.30
C SER A 76 7.01 -1.91 0.79
N LEU A 77 5.92 -2.60 0.43
CA LEU A 77 4.71 -1.97 -0.10
C LEU A 77 3.99 -1.18 1.00
N ASP A 78 3.74 0.10 0.75
CA ASP A 78 2.97 0.99 1.63
C ASP A 78 2.18 1.98 0.78
N HIS A 79 0.96 1.60 0.40
CA HIS A 79 0.08 2.36 -0.48
C HIS A 79 -1.38 2.10 -0.10
N PRO A 80 -2.28 3.11 -0.11
CA PRO A 80 -3.67 2.97 0.36
C PRO A 80 -4.49 1.93 -0.42
N TYR A 81 -4.16 1.69 -1.69
CA TYR A 81 -4.86 0.76 -2.58
C TYR A 81 -4.13 -0.58 -2.80
N ILE A 82 -3.20 -0.95 -1.92
CA ILE A 82 -2.56 -2.28 -1.91
C ILE A 82 -2.85 -2.94 -0.58
N VAL A 83 -3.14 -4.24 -0.57
CA VAL A 83 -3.37 -4.95 0.69
C VAL A 83 -2.11 -4.97 1.55
N LYS A 84 -2.28 -4.58 2.81
CA LYS A 84 -1.20 -4.43 3.77
C LYS A 84 -0.72 -5.80 4.27
N LEU A 85 0.59 -6.03 4.19
CA LEU A 85 1.24 -7.14 4.88
C LEU A 85 1.40 -6.79 6.36
N ILE A 86 0.76 -7.56 7.23
CA ILE A 86 0.76 -7.33 8.69
C ILE A 86 1.89 -8.11 9.36
N HIS A 87 2.14 -9.33 8.88
CA HIS A 87 3.20 -10.17 9.41
C HIS A 87 3.69 -11.17 8.36
N CYS A 88 4.98 -11.50 8.38
CA CYS A 88 5.54 -12.56 7.57
C CYS A 88 6.60 -13.31 8.35
N CYS A 89 6.52 -14.64 8.33
CA CYS A 89 7.50 -15.53 8.93
C CYS A 89 7.98 -16.56 7.93
N GLU A 90 9.17 -17.06 8.22
CA GLU A 90 9.86 -18.04 7.41
C GLU A 90 10.23 -19.25 8.26
N TYR A 91 9.73 -20.41 7.84
CA TYR A 91 10.03 -21.70 8.46
C TYR A 91 10.93 -22.52 7.53
N SER A 92 11.38 -23.68 7.99
CA SER A 92 12.23 -24.58 7.21
C SER A 92 11.60 -25.02 5.89
N SER A 93 10.28 -25.24 5.85
CA SER A 93 9.56 -25.79 4.70
C SER A 93 8.62 -24.80 3.99
N CYS A 94 8.27 -23.68 4.62
CA CYS A 94 7.27 -22.75 4.10
C CYS A 94 7.51 -21.29 4.50
N TYR A 95 6.83 -20.39 3.77
CA TYR A 95 6.63 -18.99 4.11
C TYR A 95 5.18 -18.78 4.54
N ILE A 96 4.99 -18.00 5.60
CA ILE A 96 3.68 -17.60 6.07
C ILE A 96 3.59 -16.09 5.96
N SER A 97 2.51 -15.60 5.36
CA SER A 97 2.20 -14.19 5.24
C SER A 97 0.79 -13.94 5.73
N VAL A 98 0.64 -12.96 6.62
CA VAL A 98 -0.62 -12.50 7.19
C VAL A 98 -0.89 -11.12 6.60
N PHE A 99 -1.98 -11.02 5.85
CA PHE A 99 -2.45 -9.79 5.23
C PHE A 99 -3.70 -9.28 5.94
N GLU A 100 -3.91 -7.97 5.88
CA GLU A 100 -5.20 -7.38 6.26
C GLU A 100 -6.35 -8.04 5.47
N PHE A 101 -7.53 -8.13 6.08
CA PHE A 101 -8.75 -8.47 5.36
C PHE A 101 -9.43 -7.18 4.88
N PHE A 102 -9.66 -7.06 3.56
CA PHE A 102 -10.35 -5.89 2.99
C PHE A 102 -11.79 -6.19 2.57
N SER A 103 -11.98 -7.26 1.81
CA SER A 103 -13.28 -7.71 1.30
C SER A 103 -13.18 -9.17 0.87
N ASP A 104 -14.31 -9.87 0.83
CA ASP A 104 -14.46 -11.20 0.24
C ASP A 104 -14.86 -11.14 -1.25
N ILE A 105 -15.23 -9.96 -1.75
CA ILE A 105 -15.66 -9.76 -3.13
C ILE A 105 -14.49 -9.24 -3.97
N THR A 106 -14.18 -9.96 -5.04
CA THR A 106 -13.26 -9.49 -6.09
C THR A 106 -13.97 -8.53 -7.04
N LEU A 107 -13.20 -7.65 -7.69
CA LEU A 107 -13.74 -6.76 -8.70
C LEU A 107 -14.37 -7.57 -9.86
N TYR A 108 -13.80 -8.72 -10.22
CA TYR A 108 -14.43 -9.66 -11.16
C TYR A 108 -15.84 -10.08 -10.72
N SER A 109 -15.96 -10.68 -9.54
CA SER A 109 -17.23 -11.16 -8.98
C SER A 109 -18.26 -10.04 -8.88
N SER A 110 -17.81 -8.85 -8.47
CA SER A 110 -18.69 -7.69 -8.27
C SER A 110 -19.36 -7.17 -9.55
N VAL A 111 -18.75 -7.39 -10.72
CA VAL A 111 -19.34 -7.04 -12.01
C VAL A 111 -20.31 -8.12 -12.47
N ILE A 112 -19.96 -9.39 -12.27
CA ILE A 112 -20.82 -10.54 -12.65
C ILE A 112 -22.15 -10.52 -11.86
N PHE A 113 -22.12 -10.13 -10.59
CA PHE A 113 -23.32 -10.07 -9.75
C PHE A 113 -24.08 -8.74 -9.83
N SER A 114 -23.57 -7.73 -10.53
CA SER A 114 -24.18 -6.41 -10.63
C SER A 114 -24.79 -6.20 -12.02
N THR A 115 -25.92 -5.48 -12.10
CA THR A 115 -26.65 -5.28 -13.35
C THR A 115 -25.92 -4.37 -14.35
N LYS A 116 -25.09 -3.41 -13.89
CA LYS A 116 -24.11 -2.62 -14.66
C LYS A 116 -23.44 -1.58 -13.75
N TYR A 117 -22.20 -1.20 -14.03
CA TYR A 117 -21.55 -0.05 -13.35
C TYR A 117 -21.77 1.22 -14.16
N ASP A 118 -22.07 2.32 -13.48
CA ASP A 118 -22.11 3.63 -14.10
C ASP A 118 -20.69 4.14 -14.39
N GLU A 119 -20.58 5.05 -15.36
CA GLU A 119 -19.28 5.57 -15.78
C GLU A 119 -18.50 6.23 -14.63
N ARG A 120 -19.20 6.89 -13.69
CA ARG A 120 -18.57 7.52 -12.53
C ARG A 120 -17.86 6.49 -11.65
N LYS A 121 -18.51 5.35 -11.36
CA LYS A 121 -17.91 4.26 -10.60
C LYS A 121 -16.76 3.62 -11.37
N ILE A 122 -16.91 3.38 -12.68
CA ILE A 122 -15.83 2.84 -13.52
C ILE A 122 -14.62 3.77 -13.49
N LYS A 123 -14.83 5.07 -13.72
CA LYS A 123 -13.77 6.09 -13.68
C LYS A 123 -13.04 6.08 -12.33
N ASN A 124 -13.77 6.06 -11.22
CA ASN A 124 -13.18 6.02 -9.87
C ASN A 124 -12.35 4.74 -9.63
N ILE A 125 -12.83 3.58 -10.10
CA ILE A 125 -12.10 2.31 -9.97
C ILE A 125 -10.83 2.36 -10.81
N ILE A 126 -10.92 2.76 -12.08
CA ILE A 126 -9.77 2.82 -12.99
C ILE A 126 -8.73 3.83 -12.52
N TYR A 127 -9.15 4.98 -12.00
CA TYR A 127 -8.25 5.96 -11.39
C TYR A 127 -7.46 5.36 -10.22
N GLN A 128 -8.12 4.66 -9.28
CA GLN A 128 -7.44 3.96 -8.18
C GLN A 128 -6.47 2.87 -8.66
N ILE A 129 -6.80 2.16 -9.75
CA ILE A 129 -5.89 1.19 -10.37
C ILE A 129 -4.65 1.89 -10.94
N PHE A 130 -4.81 3.02 -11.65
CA PHE A 130 -3.68 3.78 -12.17
C PHE A 130 -2.77 4.29 -11.05
N LEU A 131 -3.32 4.84 -9.97
CA LEU A 131 -2.54 5.25 -8.78
C LEU A 131 -1.73 4.08 -8.21
N THR A 132 -2.37 2.91 -8.08
CA THR A 132 -1.71 1.69 -7.61
C THR A 132 -0.54 1.27 -8.51
N VAL A 133 -0.75 1.28 -9.83
CA VAL A 133 0.29 0.87 -10.78
C VAL A 133 1.37 1.95 -10.93
N ASN A 134 1.03 3.23 -10.79
CA ASN A 134 2.01 4.32 -10.78
C ASN A 134 2.98 4.17 -9.61
N TYR A 135 2.46 3.84 -8.43
CA TYR A 135 3.27 3.51 -7.27
C TYR A 135 4.24 2.36 -7.54
N LEU A 136 3.75 1.27 -8.14
CA LEU A 136 4.63 0.15 -8.51
C LEU A 136 5.71 0.60 -9.50
N HIS A 137 5.34 1.29 -10.57
CA HIS A 137 6.25 1.68 -11.64
C HIS A 137 7.31 2.68 -11.18
N SER A 138 6.96 3.58 -10.24
CA SER A 138 7.87 4.56 -9.62
C SER A 138 8.87 3.89 -8.69
N ASN A 139 8.50 2.76 -8.07
CA ASN A 139 9.40 1.92 -7.26
C ASN A 139 10.14 0.85 -8.09
N ASN A 140 10.18 0.97 -9.43
CA ASN A 140 10.76 -0.02 -10.33
C ASN A 140 10.17 -1.42 -10.18
N LEU A 141 8.87 -1.48 -9.90
CA LEU A 141 8.07 -2.70 -9.82
C LEU A 141 7.04 -2.75 -10.95
N PHE A 142 6.57 -3.94 -11.27
CA PHE A 142 5.45 -4.17 -12.18
C PHE A 142 4.65 -5.38 -11.75
N HIS A 143 3.40 -5.45 -12.19
CA HIS A 143 2.52 -6.59 -11.93
C HIS A 143 2.51 -7.55 -13.14
N LYS A 144 2.75 -8.85 -12.95
CA LYS A 144 2.86 -9.80 -14.08
C LYS A 144 1.54 -10.18 -14.76
N ASN A 145 0.43 -10.06 -14.06
CA ASN A 145 -0.86 -10.55 -14.56
C ASN A 145 -2.00 -9.72 -13.98
N LEU A 146 -2.08 -8.46 -14.37
CA LEU A 146 -3.08 -7.54 -13.84
C LEU A 146 -4.44 -7.82 -14.50
N ALA A 147 -5.45 -8.11 -13.69
CA ALA A 147 -6.78 -8.51 -14.15
C ALA A 147 -7.85 -8.13 -13.10
N PRO A 148 -9.16 -8.24 -13.43
CA PRO A 148 -10.22 -7.90 -12.47
C PRO A 148 -10.15 -8.69 -11.16
N TYR A 149 -9.76 -9.97 -11.18
CA TYR A 149 -9.61 -10.77 -9.96
C TYR A 149 -8.37 -10.41 -9.11
N SER A 150 -7.46 -9.57 -9.62
CA SER A 150 -6.31 -9.07 -8.85
C SER A 150 -6.73 -8.06 -7.78
N PHE A 151 -7.92 -7.47 -7.91
CA PHE A 151 -8.43 -6.44 -7.02
C PHE A 151 -9.62 -6.93 -6.21
N LEU A 152 -9.67 -6.51 -4.95
CA LEU A 152 -10.84 -6.60 -4.08
C LEU A 152 -11.58 -5.26 -4.12
N ILE A 153 -12.89 -5.29 -3.92
CA ILE A 153 -13.75 -4.10 -3.93
C ILE A 153 -14.64 -4.06 -2.69
N LYS A 154 -14.85 -2.86 -2.16
CA LYS A 154 -15.76 -2.58 -1.06
C LYS A 154 -16.35 -1.17 -1.20
N ILE A 155 -17.56 -0.95 -0.70
CA ILE A 155 -18.11 0.40 -0.50
C ILE A 155 -17.76 0.85 0.92
N VAL A 156 -17.10 1.99 1.04
CA VAL A 156 -16.71 2.61 2.30
C VAL A 156 -17.19 4.06 2.26
N ASN A 157 -17.96 4.49 3.26
CA ASN A 157 -18.50 5.85 3.33
C ASN A 157 -19.22 6.30 2.04
N ASN A 158 -20.05 5.42 1.47
CA ASN A 158 -20.76 5.62 0.19
C ASN A 158 -19.86 5.81 -1.04
N GLU A 159 -18.56 5.55 -0.92
CA GLU A 159 -17.61 5.58 -2.03
C GLU A 159 -17.02 4.21 -2.31
N VAL A 160 -16.67 3.96 -3.57
CA VAL A 160 -16.10 2.69 -3.99
C VAL A 160 -14.60 2.72 -3.75
N MET A 161 -14.11 1.73 -3.02
CA MET A 161 -12.69 1.54 -2.75
C MET A 161 -12.23 0.18 -3.27
N ILE A 162 -11.03 0.15 -3.85
CA ILE A 162 -10.38 -1.09 -4.27
C ILE A 162 -9.03 -1.29 -3.57
N LYS A 163 -8.60 -2.55 -3.46
CA LYS A 163 -7.22 -2.89 -3.10
C LYS A 163 -6.66 -4.00 -3.97
N LEU A 164 -5.42 -3.85 -4.41
CA LEU A 164 -4.65 -4.90 -5.08
C LEU A 164 -4.30 -5.99 -4.07
N GLU A 165 -4.82 -7.19 -4.29
CA GLU A 165 -4.64 -8.36 -3.42
C GLU A 165 -3.57 -9.32 -3.96
N ASP A 166 -3.34 -9.35 -5.27
CA ASP A 166 -2.43 -10.32 -5.91
C ASP A 166 -0.94 -9.93 -5.85
N VAL A 167 -0.48 -9.48 -4.68
CA VAL A 167 0.84 -8.88 -4.47
C VAL A 167 2.04 -9.80 -4.78
N TYR A 168 1.85 -11.13 -4.82
CA TYR A 168 2.92 -12.08 -5.16
C TYR A 168 3.31 -12.06 -6.65
N ASN A 169 2.44 -11.51 -7.50
CA ASN A 169 2.71 -11.32 -8.92
C ASN A 169 3.45 -10.01 -9.23
N ILE A 170 3.73 -9.19 -8.20
CA ILE A 170 4.63 -8.05 -8.30
C ILE A 170 6.08 -8.53 -8.42
N LYS A 171 6.84 -7.93 -9.34
CA LYS A 171 8.26 -8.20 -9.58
C LYS A 171 9.04 -6.91 -9.79
N ALA A 172 10.33 -6.97 -9.50
CA ALA A 172 11.26 -5.91 -9.85
C ALA A 172 11.53 -5.90 -11.37
N LEU A 173 11.58 -4.69 -11.93
CA LEU A 173 11.98 -4.44 -13.31
C LEU A 173 13.46 -4.83 -13.51
N SER A 174 13.77 -5.52 -14.61
CA SER A 174 15.15 -5.79 -15.02
C SER A 174 15.53 -4.87 -16.18
N THR A 175 16.73 -4.29 -16.12
CA THR A 175 17.19 -3.15 -16.94
C THR A 175 16.95 -3.23 -18.46
N LYS A 176 16.73 -4.43 -19.03
CA LYS A 176 16.50 -4.62 -20.47
C LYS A 176 15.02 -4.60 -20.91
N LEU A 177 14.04 -4.78 -20.01
CA LEU A 177 12.61 -4.94 -20.39
C LEU A 177 11.65 -3.92 -19.73
N ASN A 178 12.20 -2.81 -19.22
CA ASN A 178 11.47 -1.88 -18.37
C ASN A 178 10.24 -1.25 -19.03
N SER A 179 10.36 -0.73 -20.26
CA SER A 179 9.26 -0.06 -20.95
C SER A 179 8.14 -1.04 -21.32
N LYS A 180 8.47 -2.20 -21.89
CA LYS A 180 7.49 -3.21 -22.31
C LYS A 180 6.59 -3.69 -21.17
N MET A 181 7.18 -4.01 -20.02
CA MET A 181 6.42 -4.51 -18.86
C MET A 181 5.49 -3.42 -18.27
N LYS A 182 5.93 -2.15 -18.30
CA LYS A 182 5.08 -1.02 -17.92
C LYS A 182 3.91 -0.85 -18.87
N SER A 183 4.15 -0.88 -20.19
CA SER A 183 3.10 -0.84 -21.21
C SER A 183 2.11 -2.01 -21.08
N GLU A 184 2.58 -3.23 -20.80
CA GLU A 184 1.69 -4.38 -20.57
C GLU A 184 0.73 -4.15 -19.39
N ASN A 185 1.17 -3.47 -18.33
CA ASN A 185 0.27 -3.11 -17.22
C ASN A 185 -0.79 -2.09 -17.66
N ILE A 186 -0.41 -1.08 -18.44
CA ILE A 186 -1.34 -0.05 -18.94
C ILE A 186 -2.39 -0.70 -19.88
N TYR A 187 -1.94 -1.59 -20.77
CA TYR A 187 -2.85 -2.38 -21.61
C TYR A 187 -3.82 -3.23 -20.78
N SER A 188 -3.33 -3.92 -19.74
CA SER A 188 -4.18 -4.68 -18.82
C SER A 188 -5.22 -3.80 -18.12
N ILE A 189 -4.90 -2.55 -17.76
CA ILE A 189 -5.87 -1.60 -17.20
C ILE A 189 -6.97 -1.29 -18.21
N GLY A 190 -6.64 -1.12 -19.50
CA GLY A 190 -7.63 -0.97 -20.57
C GLY A 190 -8.56 -2.19 -20.68
N VAL A 191 -8.01 -3.41 -20.58
CA VAL A 191 -8.82 -4.64 -20.57
C VAL A 191 -9.76 -4.69 -19.37
N ILE A 192 -9.29 -4.26 -18.20
CA ILE A 192 -10.13 -4.14 -16.99
C ILE A 192 -11.24 -3.10 -17.22
N MET A 193 -10.91 -1.91 -17.73
CA MET A 193 -11.89 -0.86 -18.03
C MET A 193 -12.99 -1.36 -18.98
N TYR A 194 -12.63 -2.06 -20.06
CA TYR A 194 -13.61 -2.68 -20.94
C TYR A 194 -14.50 -3.68 -20.20
N PHE A 195 -13.91 -4.56 -19.38
CA PHE A 195 -14.65 -5.54 -18.60
C PHE A 195 -15.63 -4.88 -17.63
N LEU A 196 -15.26 -3.78 -16.97
CA LEU A 196 -16.16 -3.04 -16.09
C LEU A 196 -17.32 -2.39 -16.87
N ALA A 197 -17.07 -1.94 -18.09
CA ALA A 197 -18.06 -1.29 -18.95
C ALA A 197 -19.08 -2.27 -19.55
N CYS A 198 -18.61 -3.44 -19.98
CA CYS A 198 -19.40 -4.37 -20.78
C CYS A 198 -19.83 -5.64 -20.03
N GLY A 199 -19.24 -5.92 -18.86
CA GLY A 199 -19.46 -7.18 -18.12
C GLY A 199 -18.79 -8.41 -18.75
N LYS A 200 -18.06 -8.22 -19.86
CA LYS A 200 -17.34 -9.28 -20.58
C LYS A 200 -15.98 -8.79 -21.06
N TYR A 201 -15.06 -9.72 -21.30
CA TYR A 201 -13.74 -9.38 -21.83
C TYR A 201 -13.82 -8.93 -23.29
N PRO A 202 -12.91 -8.03 -23.73
CA PRO A 202 -12.86 -7.63 -25.14
C PRO A 202 -12.49 -8.82 -26.01
N HIS A 203 -13.09 -8.90 -27.19
CA HIS A 203 -12.76 -9.94 -28.16
C HIS A 203 -11.42 -9.63 -28.83
N PHE A 204 -10.61 -10.67 -29.01
CA PHE A 204 -9.28 -10.54 -29.61
C PHE A 204 -9.18 -11.39 -30.87
N CYS A 205 -8.49 -10.85 -31.87
CA CYS A 205 -8.04 -11.58 -33.05
C CYS A 205 -6.51 -11.65 -33.05
N PHE A 206 -5.95 -12.72 -33.62
CA PHE A 206 -4.51 -12.85 -33.84
C PHE A 206 -4.22 -12.66 -35.33
N GLU A 207 -3.66 -11.50 -35.69
CA GLU A 207 -3.17 -11.23 -37.03
C GLU A 207 -1.64 -11.12 -36.97
N ASN A 208 -0.92 -11.86 -37.81
CA ASN A 208 0.55 -11.83 -37.89
C ASN A 208 1.25 -12.00 -36.52
N LYS A 209 0.75 -12.93 -35.68
CA LYS A 209 1.22 -13.17 -34.29
C LYS A 209 1.08 -11.97 -33.34
N LYS A 210 0.41 -10.89 -33.75
CA LYS A 210 0.04 -9.76 -32.90
C LYS A 210 -1.42 -9.90 -32.44
N LYS A 211 -1.65 -9.69 -31.15
CA LYS A 211 -2.98 -9.69 -30.55
C LYS A 211 -3.64 -8.34 -30.83
N LYS A 212 -4.69 -8.31 -31.65
CA LYS A 212 -5.50 -7.13 -31.95
C LYS A 212 -6.86 -7.20 -31.25
N VAL A 213 -7.34 -6.06 -30.79
CA VAL A 213 -8.69 -5.94 -30.20
C VAL A 213 -9.68 -5.70 -31.33
N LEU A 214 -10.80 -6.43 -31.34
CA LEU A 214 -11.89 -6.22 -32.28
C LEU A 214 -12.65 -4.90 -32.00
N PRO A 215 -13.45 -4.39 -32.95
CA PRO A 215 -14.11 -3.09 -32.82
C PRO A 215 -14.92 -2.97 -31.53
N LEU A 216 -14.71 -1.89 -30.79
CA LEU A 216 -15.27 -1.66 -29.45
C LEU A 216 -16.70 -1.08 -29.51
N ASN A 217 -17.54 -1.58 -30.43
CA ASN A 217 -18.84 -0.98 -30.77
C ASN A 217 -19.86 -1.06 -29.63
N GLU A 218 -19.65 -1.94 -28.66
CA GLU A 218 -20.56 -2.17 -27.53
C GLU A 218 -20.41 -1.14 -26.40
N LEU A 219 -19.45 -0.22 -26.50
CA LEU A 219 -19.18 0.78 -25.46
C LEU A 219 -20.11 2.00 -25.51
N HIS A 220 -20.80 2.21 -26.64
CA HIS A 220 -21.47 3.49 -26.94
C HIS A 220 -22.61 3.84 -25.99
N GLU A 221 -23.23 2.85 -25.34
CA GLU A 221 -24.35 3.06 -24.42
C GLU A 221 -23.92 3.33 -22.97
N ASN A 222 -22.71 2.89 -22.57
CA ASN A 222 -22.32 2.84 -21.15
C ASN A 222 -21.21 3.84 -20.76
N ILE A 223 -20.47 4.38 -21.74
CA ILE A 223 -19.33 5.27 -21.51
C ILE A 223 -19.37 6.47 -22.46
N SER A 224 -19.07 7.66 -21.96
CA SER A 224 -18.92 8.90 -22.74
C SER A 224 -17.93 8.79 -23.90
N HIS A 225 -18.05 9.68 -24.90
CA HIS A 225 -17.08 9.78 -25.99
C HIS A 225 -15.64 9.93 -25.50
N LYS A 226 -15.42 10.64 -24.38
CA LYS A 226 -14.09 10.81 -23.77
C LYS A 226 -13.55 9.52 -23.17
N GLY A 227 -14.39 8.75 -22.47
CA GLY A 227 -14.00 7.45 -21.95
C GLY A 227 -13.74 6.42 -23.05
N GLN A 228 -14.53 6.45 -24.13
CA GLN A 228 -14.27 5.63 -25.32
C GLN A 228 -12.96 6.01 -26.01
N SER A 229 -12.71 7.32 -26.17
CA SER A 229 -11.45 7.85 -26.72
C SER A 229 -10.25 7.39 -25.90
N PHE A 230 -10.34 7.52 -24.57
CA PHE A 230 -9.31 7.05 -23.64
C PHE A 230 -9.04 5.54 -23.80
N LEU A 231 -10.11 4.73 -23.83
CA LEU A 231 -9.98 3.30 -23.94
C LEU A 231 -9.39 2.86 -25.29
N ARG A 232 -9.77 3.52 -26.38
CA ARG A 232 -9.17 3.31 -27.71
C ARG A 232 -7.67 3.68 -27.68
N ARG A 233 -7.30 4.78 -27.04
CA ARG A 233 -5.90 5.19 -26.88
C ARG A 233 -5.06 4.16 -26.13
N ILE A 234 -5.64 3.38 -25.21
CA ILE A 234 -4.92 2.30 -24.51
C ILE A 234 -4.92 1.01 -25.34
N LEU A 235 -6.09 0.55 -25.80
CA LEU A 235 -6.25 -0.79 -26.38
C LEU A 235 -5.80 -0.91 -27.85
N LEU A 236 -5.74 0.20 -28.58
CA LEU A 236 -5.35 0.22 -30.00
C LEU A 236 -3.91 0.71 -30.23
N SER A 237 -3.22 1.17 -29.18
CA SER A 237 -1.82 1.58 -29.29
C SER A 237 -0.88 0.38 -29.29
N ASP A 238 0.19 0.46 -30.09
CA ASP A 238 1.31 -0.49 -29.99
C ASP A 238 1.99 -0.36 -28.61
N LEU A 239 2.44 -1.47 -28.04
CA LEU A 239 3.10 -1.46 -26.72
C LEU A 239 4.34 -0.54 -26.67
N SER A 240 5.00 -0.32 -27.80
CA SER A 240 6.17 0.55 -27.94
C SER A 240 5.83 2.04 -27.94
N SER A 241 4.61 2.43 -28.32
CA SER A 241 4.12 3.80 -28.35
C SER A 241 3.01 4.06 -27.33
N MET A 242 2.82 3.13 -26.40
CA MET A 242 1.79 3.20 -25.38
C MET A 242 2.04 4.39 -24.45
N ILE A 243 0.95 5.10 -24.15
CA ILE A 243 0.97 6.24 -23.23
C ILE A 243 1.59 5.87 -21.88
N THR A 244 2.21 6.84 -21.23
CA THR A 244 2.68 6.67 -19.85
C THR A 244 1.52 6.74 -18.86
N ILE A 245 1.72 6.29 -17.61
CA ILE A 245 0.68 6.43 -16.56
C ILE A 245 0.38 7.90 -16.28
N ARG A 246 1.40 8.76 -16.29
CA ARG A 246 1.23 10.21 -16.14
C ARG A 246 0.32 10.78 -17.24
N GLU A 247 0.60 10.46 -18.50
CA GLU A 247 -0.25 10.85 -19.62
C GLU A 247 -1.66 10.27 -19.53
N ALA A 248 -1.80 9.05 -19.00
CA ALA A 248 -3.10 8.42 -18.80
C ALA A 248 -3.94 9.18 -17.74
N LEU A 249 -3.32 9.53 -16.60
CA LEU A 249 -3.96 10.28 -15.51
C LEU A 249 -4.28 11.73 -15.92
N ASP A 250 -3.47 12.34 -16.79
CA ASP A 250 -3.70 13.68 -17.34
C ASP A 250 -4.75 13.72 -18.48
N HIS A 251 -5.33 12.57 -18.86
CA HIS A 251 -6.33 12.49 -19.91
C HIS A 251 -7.64 13.21 -19.55
N GLU A 252 -8.31 13.81 -20.54
CA GLU A 252 -9.55 14.57 -20.33
C GLU A 252 -10.65 13.78 -19.61
N TRP A 253 -10.68 12.46 -19.82
CA TRP A 253 -11.64 11.58 -19.18
C TRP A 253 -11.54 11.63 -17.65
N PHE A 254 -10.33 11.78 -17.08
CA PHE A 254 -10.17 11.94 -15.63
C PHE A 254 -10.43 13.36 -15.16
N LYS A 255 -10.16 14.38 -15.99
CA LYS A 255 -10.32 15.81 -15.61
C LYS A 255 -11.77 16.22 -15.36
N GLU A 256 -12.73 15.57 -16.03
CA GLU A 256 -14.15 15.78 -15.77
C GLU A 256 -14.58 15.14 -14.45
N ASN A 257 -15.11 15.98 -13.54
CA ASN A 257 -15.60 15.66 -12.18
C ASN A 257 -14.57 15.73 -11.03
N VAL A 258 -13.36 16.27 -11.26
CA VAL A 258 -12.28 16.35 -10.23
C VAL A 258 -12.45 17.52 -9.27
N LYS A 259 -13.34 18.48 -9.54
CA LYS A 259 -13.65 19.55 -8.57
C LYS A 259 -14.58 19.04 -7.46
N LYS A 260 -14.17 18.00 -6.74
CA LYS A 260 -14.56 17.92 -5.33
C LYS A 260 -13.74 19.00 -4.65
N ASN A 261 -14.39 20.04 -4.14
CA ASN A 261 -13.76 20.90 -3.13
C ASN A 261 -13.47 19.99 -1.95
N ILE A 262 -12.24 19.46 -1.89
CA ILE A 262 -11.79 18.66 -0.75
C ILE A 262 -11.64 19.65 0.39
N TYR A 263 -12.62 19.69 1.27
CA TYR A 263 -12.49 20.43 2.52
C TYR A 263 -11.50 19.67 3.40
N ILE A 264 -10.30 20.21 3.53
CA ILE A 264 -9.30 19.67 4.43
C ILE A 264 -9.38 20.44 5.74
N ASN A 265 -9.67 19.74 6.83
CA ASN A 265 -9.61 20.34 8.16
C ASN A 265 -8.18 20.85 8.41
N PHE A 266 -8.06 22.15 8.72
CA PHE A 266 -6.79 22.79 9.04
C PHE A 266 -6.06 22.11 10.20
N ASP A 267 -6.78 21.62 11.20
CA ASP A 267 -6.18 20.91 12.34
C ASP A 267 -5.51 19.59 11.92
N MET A 268 -6.01 18.92 10.88
CA MET A 268 -5.36 17.73 10.33
C MET A 268 -4.04 18.08 9.65
N LEU A 269 -4.02 19.17 8.87
CA LEU A 269 -2.81 19.68 8.23
C LEU A 269 -1.78 20.11 9.28
N ARG A 270 -2.25 20.80 10.33
CA ARG A 270 -1.41 21.20 11.46
C ARG A 270 -0.84 19.98 12.19
N SER A 271 -1.62 18.93 12.40
CA SER A 271 -1.14 17.68 13.02
C SER A 271 -0.05 16.99 12.20
N ILE A 272 -0.14 17.04 10.87
CA ILE A 272 0.91 16.55 9.96
C ILE A 272 2.15 17.46 10.08
N TYR A 273 1.97 18.77 10.00
CA TYR A 273 3.06 19.73 10.06
C TYR A 273 3.77 19.75 11.42
N ASP A 274 3.07 19.61 12.54
CA ASP A 274 3.64 19.66 13.89
C ASP A 274 4.15 18.28 14.37
N PHE A 275 4.03 17.22 13.56
CA PHE A 275 4.39 15.86 13.98
C PHE A 275 5.85 15.75 14.46
N TRP A 276 6.77 16.51 13.85
CA TRP A 276 8.19 16.55 14.23
C TRP A 276 8.44 17.06 15.66
N LYS A 277 7.52 17.86 16.23
CA LYS A 277 7.62 18.37 17.61
C LYS A 277 7.43 17.26 18.64
N LYS A 278 6.75 16.16 18.27
CA LYS A 278 6.66 14.98 19.14
C LYS A 278 8.04 14.34 19.29
N ASN A 279 8.34 13.80 20.47
CA ASN A 279 9.59 13.10 20.73
C ASN A 279 9.87 12.01 19.67
N THR A 280 11.13 11.89 19.22
CA THR A 280 11.59 10.92 18.21
C THR A 280 11.08 9.51 18.48
N PHE A 281 11.17 9.05 19.72
CA PHE A 281 10.71 7.73 20.18
C PHE A 281 9.20 7.53 19.96
N LYS A 282 8.39 8.54 20.29
CA LYS A 282 6.93 8.50 20.09
C LYS A 282 6.59 8.46 18.60
N ARG A 283 7.31 9.22 17.76
CA ARG A 283 7.13 9.19 16.30
C ARG A 283 7.41 7.81 15.73
N TYR A 284 8.49 7.14 16.13
CA TYR A 284 8.77 5.76 15.72
C TYR A 284 7.63 4.80 16.08
N ILE A 285 7.12 4.87 17.31
CA ILE A 285 6.04 3.99 17.76
C ILE A 285 4.77 4.22 16.94
N LEU A 286 4.33 5.47 16.80
CA LEU A 286 3.12 5.83 16.05
C LEU A 286 3.19 5.38 14.58
N ASN A 287 4.36 5.54 13.95
CA ASN A 287 4.62 5.09 12.58
C ASN A 287 4.55 3.57 12.40
N ASN A 288 4.83 2.81 13.44
CA ASN A 288 4.68 1.36 13.38
C ASN A 288 3.26 0.94 13.71
N ILE A 289 2.62 1.58 14.69
CA ILE A 289 1.19 1.36 14.97
C ILE A 289 0.37 1.59 13.71
N SER A 290 0.59 2.67 12.94
CA SER A 290 -0.14 2.93 11.69
C SER A 290 0.02 1.81 10.65
N LYS A 291 1.17 1.12 10.63
CA LYS A 291 1.42 -0.09 9.81
C LYS A 291 0.67 -1.32 10.32
N PHE A 292 0.31 -1.40 11.60
CA PHE A 292 -0.52 -2.49 12.14
C PHE A 292 -2.01 -2.22 12.08
N MET A 293 -2.43 -0.98 11.82
CA MET A 293 -3.85 -0.67 11.80
C MET A 293 -4.54 -1.24 10.56
N VAL A 294 -5.65 -1.95 10.80
CA VAL A 294 -6.54 -2.57 9.81
C VAL A 294 -7.95 -1.94 9.87
N LYS A 295 -8.06 -0.78 10.52
CA LYS A 295 -9.34 -0.12 10.80
C LYS A 295 -9.91 0.56 9.55
N GLU A 296 -11.18 0.28 9.25
CA GLU A 296 -11.85 0.84 8.06
C GLU A 296 -11.96 2.36 8.11
N ASP A 297 -12.06 2.94 9.30
CA ASP A 297 -12.10 4.40 9.51
C ASP A 297 -10.88 5.12 8.94
N ILE A 298 -9.75 4.43 8.72
CA ILE A 298 -8.54 5.02 8.14
C ILE A 298 -8.77 5.44 6.69
N TYR A 299 -9.63 4.73 5.96
CA TYR A 299 -9.84 4.96 4.53
C TYR A 299 -10.36 6.35 4.22
N LYS A 300 -11.09 6.97 5.16
CA LYS A 300 -11.58 8.35 5.02
C LYS A 300 -10.45 9.39 5.01
N TYR A 301 -9.23 9.02 5.42
CA TYR A 301 -8.07 9.91 5.43
C TYR A 301 -7.13 9.69 4.24
N ASN A 302 -7.43 8.75 3.33
CA ASN A 302 -6.59 8.49 2.15
C ASN A 302 -6.40 9.75 1.28
N PHE A 303 -7.41 10.63 1.21
CA PHE A 303 -7.32 11.88 0.44
C PHE A 303 -6.20 12.80 0.95
N LEU A 304 -5.88 12.79 2.26
CA LEU A 304 -4.82 13.62 2.82
C LEU A 304 -3.46 13.24 2.24
N PHE A 305 -3.21 11.94 2.06
CA PHE A 305 -1.98 11.48 1.46
C PHE A 305 -1.86 11.98 0.01
N PHE A 306 -2.91 11.80 -0.79
CA PHE A 306 -2.92 12.26 -2.18
C PHE A 306 -2.91 13.78 -2.33
N TYR A 307 -3.31 14.54 -1.31
CA TYR A 307 -3.19 15.99 -1.30
C TYR A 307 -1.72 16.46 -1.34
N PHE A 308 -0.82 15.73 -0.68
CA PHE A 308 0.62 16.00 -0.72
C PHE A 308 1.33 15.30 -1.88
N ASP A 309 0.82 14.15 -2.34
CA ASP A 309 1.40 13.37 -3.43
C ASP A 309 1.03 13.95 -4.82
N LEU A 310 1.52 15.15 -5.11
CA LEU A 310 1.27 15.88 -6.37
C LEU A 310 1.66 15.11 -7.65
N LEU A 311 2.58 14.14 -7.54
CA LEU A 311 3.03 13.32 -8.64
C LEU A 311 2.28 11.98 -8.73
N GLU A 312 1.47 11.66 -7.72
CA GLU A 312 0.69 10.43 -7.59
C GLU A 312 1.59 9.17 -7.63
N GLU A 313 2.83 9.29 -7.18
CA GLU A 313 3.85 8.21 -7.20
C GLU A 313 3.72 7.26 -6.01
N GLY A 314 2.78 7.53 -5.09
CA GLY A 314 2.58 6.77 -3.86
C GLY A 314 3.70 6.98 -2.83
N SER A 315 4.44 8.08 -2.95
CA SER A 315 5.32 8.62 -1.91
C SER A 315 5.48 10.13 -2.09
N ILE A 316 5.76 10.85 -1.01
CA ILE A 316 5.84 12.32 -1.02
C ILE A 316 7.30 12.72 -0.81
N LYS A 317 7.91 13.31 -1.84
CA LYS A 317 9.27 13.87 -1.76
C LYS A 317 9.24 15.28 -1.15
N TYR A 318 10.41 15.77 -0.73
CA TYR A 318 10.54 17.07 -0.08
C TYR A 318 9.97 18.21 -0.93
N GLU A 319 10.20 18.19 -2.25
CA GLU A 319 9.76 19.25 -3.16
C GLU A 319 8.22 19.33 -3.22
N GLN A 320 7.53 18.17 -3.24
CA GLN A 320 6.07 18.10 -3.22
C GLN A 320 5.50 18.59 -1.88
N TYR A 321 6.12 18.16 -0.78
CA TYR A 321 5.74 18.56 0.56
C TYR A 321 5.92 20.08 0.77
N SER A 322 7.10 20.61 0.45
CA SER A 322 7.45 22.03 0.58
C SER A 322 6.54 22.92 -0.29
N SER A 323 6.26 22.52 -1.53
CA SER A 323 5.30 23.21 -2.40
C SER A 323 3.90 23.26 -1.79
N THR A 324 3.46 22.19 -1.15
CA THR A 324 2.15 22.13 -0.48
C THR A 324 2.12 23.01 0.76
N MET A 325 3.16 22.96 1.60
CA MET A 325 3.29 23.85 2.78
C MET A 325 3.33 25.32 2.37
N LYS A 326 3.99 25.63 1.25
CA LYS A 326 3.98 26.96 0.63
C LYS A 326 2.59 27.45 0.26
N LYS A 327 1.78 26.61 -0.37
CA LYS A 327 0.38 26.93 -0.71
C LYS A 327 -0.49 27.16 0.53
N LEU A 328 -0.17 26.51 1.64
CA LEU A 328 -0.88 26.66 2.91
C LEU A 328 -0.42 27.87 3.74
N GLY A 329 0.57 28.63 3.27
CA GLY A 329 1.14 29.75 4.02
C GLY A 329 2.07 29.34 5.18
N LEU A 330 2.53 28.09 5.20
CA LEU A 330 3.39 27.51 6.26
C LEU A 330 4.87 27.48 5.85
N ILE A 331 5.36 28.49 5.11
CA ILE A 331 6.78 28.60 4.75
C ILE A 331 7.53 29.27 5.88
N ASP A 332 7.94 28.50 6.87
CA ASP A 332 8.88 28.97 7.89
C ASP A 332 10.18 28.16 7.84
N ALA A 333 11.14 28.52 8.70
CA ALA A 333 12.43 27.83 8.79
C ALA A 333 12.30 26.33 9.15
N ASN A 334 11.14 25.89 9.63
CA ASN A 334 10.94 24.55 10.18
C ASN A 334 10.36 23.55 9.15
N VAL A 335 10.07 23.95 7.91
CA VAL A 335 9.50 23.04 6.89
C VAL A 335 10.41 21.82 6.65
N GLN A 336 11.73 22.02 6.63
CA GLN A 336 12.70 20.93 6.51
C GLN A 336 12.67 20.00 7.72
N GLU A 337 12.62 20.56 8.93
CA GLU A 337 12.56 19.79 10.17
C GLU A 337 11.26 19.00 10.26
N SER A 338 10.16 19.58 9.79
CA SER A 338 8.87 18.93 9.69
C SER A 338 8.91 17.73 8.74
N PHE A 339 9.47 17.90 7.54
CA PHE A 339 9.68 16.81 6.60
C PHE A 339 10.56 15.69 7.20
N ASN A 340 11.69 16.05 7.81
CA ASN A 340 12.59 15.10 8.44
C ASN A 340 11.93 14.36 9.61
N GLY A 341 11.05 15.03 10.36
CA GLY A 341 10.28 14.42 11.44
C GLY A 341 9.20 13.44 10.97
N LEU A 342 8.69 13.62 9.74
CA LEU A 342 7.73 12.74 9.07
C LEU A 342 8.41 11.52 8.42
N ASP A 343 9.56 11.72 7.77
CA ASP A 343 10.39 10.63 7.22
C ASP A 343 11.22 9.96 8.31
N VAL A 344 10.52 9.31 9.23
CA VAL A 344 11.10 8.56 10.35
C VAL A 344 12.02 7.41 9.87
N SER A 345 11.88 6.99 8.60
CA SER A 345 12.70 5.95 7.99
C SER A 345 13.95 6.46 7.27
N GLU A 346 14.14 7.78 7.20
CA GLU A 346 15.25 8.46 6.51
C GLU A 346 15.44 7.97 5.05
N ARG A 347 14.33 7.81 4.33
CA ARG A 347 14.31 7.34 2.93
C ARG A 347 14.35 8.47 1.91
N GLY A 348 14.31 9.73 2.35
CA GLY A 348 14.10 10.91 1.52
C GLY A 348 12.65 11.04 1.02
N GLN A 349 11.71 10.31 1.60
CA GLN A 349 10.31 10.29 1.17
C GLN A 349 9.36 9.91 2.31
N ILE A 350 8.20 10.55 2.33
CA ILE A 350 7.11 10.25 3.27
C ILE A 350 6.19 9.23 2.61
N GLN A 351 5.94 8.11 3.30
CA GLN A 351 5.04 7.04 2.88
C GLN A 351 3.61 7.24 3.40
N PHE A 352 2.67 6.47 2.87
CA PHE A 352 1.26 6.52 3.30
C PHE A 352 1.08 6.31 4.82
N SER A 353 1.76 5.31 5.39
CA SER A 353 1.67 5.02 6.82
C SER A 353 2.22 6.16 7.70
N ASN A 354 3.11 7.01 7.19
CA ASN A 354 3.60 8.19 7.91
C ASN A 354 2.51 9.25 8.08
N ILE A 355 1.73 9.52 7.03
CA ILE A 355 0.59 10.46 7.11
C ILE A 355 -0.46 9.95 8.11
N ILE A 356 -0.78 8.65 8.07
CA ILE A 356 -1.71 8.05 9.04
C ILE A 356 -1.18 8.16 10.47
N ALA A 357 0.12 7.99 10.68
CA ALA A 357 0.75 8.12 12.01
C ALA A 357 0.55 9.50 12.63
N CYS A 358 0.52 10.56 11.81
CA CYS A 358 0.32 11.93 12.25
C CYS A 358 -1.09 12.23 12.76
N LEU A 359 -2.05 11.41 12.35
CA LEU A 359 -3.47 11.57 12.70
C LEU A 359 -3.86 10.74 13.92
N LEU A 360 -2.98 9.85 14.39
CA LEU A 360 -3.22 9.02 15.56
C LEU A 360 -3.37 9.88 16.83
N ASN A 361 -4.26 9.43 17.72
CA ASN A 361 -4.75 10.12 18.92
C ASN A 361 -5.67 11.30 18.64
N ASN A 362 -5.30 12.22 17.74
CA ASN A 362 -6.05 13.46 17.51
C ASN A 362 -7.30 13.23 16.66
N PHE A 363 -7.19 12.44 15.58
CA PHE A 363 -8.28 12.20 14.62
C PHE A 363 -8.60 10.71 14.45
N ILE A 364 -7.64 9.85 14.78
CA ILE A 364 -7.75 8.40 14.70
C ILE A 364 -7.50 7.84 16.09
N LYS A 365 -8.57 7.36 16.72
CA LYS A 365 -8.47 6.64 17.99
C LYS A 365 -7.69 5.34 17.79
N ILE A 366 -6.68 5.14 18.62
CA ILE A 366 -5.89 3.90 18.65
C ILE A 366 -6.58 2.92 19.58
N ASP A 367 -6.96 1.75 19.05
CA ASP A 367 -7.52 0.70 19.89
C ASP A 367 -6.45 0.11 20.80
N LYS A 368 -6.74 -0.02 22.10
CA LYS A 368 -5.84 -0.63 23.10
C LYS A 368 -5.34 -2.01 22.66
N LYS A 369 -6.15 -2.78 21.94
CA LYS A 369 -5.77 -4.08 21.39
C LYS A 369 -4.68 -4.01 20.31
N VAL A 370 -4.70 -2.99 19.45
CA VAL A 370 -3.66 -2.77 18.43
C VAL A 370 -2.33 -2.41 19.11
N VAL A 371 -2.38 -1.56 20.13
CA VAL A 371 -1.20 -1.24 20.95
C VAL A 371 -0.67 -2.48 21.64
N PHE A 372 -1.53 -3.34 22.18
CA PHE A 372 -1.12 -4.58 22.82
C PHE A 372 -0.46 -5.57 21.85
N LYS A 373 -0.97 -5.66 20.62
CA LYS A 373 -0.35 -6.46 19.56
C LYS A 373 1.05 -5.94 19.21
N PHE A 374 1.19 -4.64 19.04
CA PHE A 374 2.49 -4.01 18.85
C PHE A 374 3.41 -4.29 20.04
N PHE A 375 2.90 -4.16 21.26
CA PHE A 375 3.64 -4.40 22.50
C PHE A 375 4.21 -5.81 22.55
N LYS A 376 3.37 -6.84 22.36
CA LYS A 376 3.78 -8.25 22.33
C LYS A 376 4.83 -8.52 21.25
N LYS A 377 4.74 -7.84 20.11
CA LYS A 377 5.69 -8.03 19.01
C LYS A 377 7.07 -7.48 19.34
N VAL A 378 7.13 -6.38 20.09
CA VAL A 378 8.38 -5.78 20.55
C VAL A 378 8.96 -6.53 21.75
N ASP A 379 8.09 -7.03 22.63
CA ASP A 379 8.45 -7.84 23.79
C ASP A 379 8.72 -9.31 23.41
N TYR A 380 9.67 -9.53 22.51
CA TYR A 380 9.98 -10.84 21.91
C TYR A 380 10.37 -11.94 22.91
N ASN A 381 10.73 -11.59 24.14
CA ASN A 381 11.09 -12.49 25.23
C ASN A 381 9.98 -12.63 26.30
N ASN A 382 8.81 -12.02 26.09
CA ASN A 382 7.65 -12.08 26.98
C ASN A 382 7.94 -11.69 28.44
N GLU A 383 8.78 -10.68 28.67
CA GLU A 383 9.06 -10.19 30.03
C GLU A 383 7.93 -9.29 30.57
N GLY A 384 6.95 -8.93 29.72
CA GLY A 384 5.90 -7.97 30.05
C GLY A 384 6.39 -6.52 30.10
N ILE A 385 7.61 -6.27 29.61
CA ILE A 385 8.28 -4.97 29.72
C ILE A 385 8.96 -4.62 28.39
N ILE A 386 8.65 -3.45 27.86
CA ILE A 386 9.39 -2.87 26.74
C ILE A 386 10.43 -1.90 27.25
N THR A 387 11.64 -2.01 26.71
CA THR A 387 12.70 -1.03 26.89
C THR A 387 12.98 -0.32 25.57
N LYS A 388 13.58 0.88 25.67
CA LYS A 388 14.07 1.62 24.50
C LYS A 388 14.97 0.72 23.62
N LYS A 389 15.81 -0.12 24.24
CA LYS A 389 16.69 -1.09 23.57
C LYS A 389 15.91 -2.16 22.79
N LYS A 390 14.83 -2.73 23.34
CA LYS A 390 13.99 -3.72 22.63
C LYS A 390 13.34 -3.10 21.40
N LEU A 391 12.84 -1.86 21.51
CA LEU A 391 12.28 -1.11 20.38
C LEU A 391 13.34 -0.80 19.33
N TYR A 392 14.50 -0.26 19.72
CA TYR A 392 15.57 0.02 18.75
C TYR A 392 16.09 -1.24 18.05
N LYS A 393 16.17 -2.37 18.77
CA LYS A 393 16.49 -3.67 18.18
C LYS A 393 15.40 -4.12 17.21
N PHE A 394 14.12 -3.95 17.58
CA PHE A 394 12.99 -4.21 16.69
C PHE A 394 13.04 -3.34 15.41
N TYR A 395 13.56 -2.12 15.53
CA TYR A 395 13.70 -1.18 14.41
C TYR A 395 15.02 -1.26 13.65
N ASN A 396 15.97 -2.11 14.07
CA ASN A 396 17.35 -2.13 13.54
C ASN A 396 18.01 -0.74 13.50
N ILE A 397 17.68 0.15 14.45
CA ILE A 397 18.26 1.50 14.53
C ILE A 397 19.66 1.37 15.13
N THR A 398 20.67 1.72 14.34
CA THR A 398 22.10 1.67 14.71
C THR A 398 22.69 3.05 15.03
N THR A 399 21.93 4.13 14.89
CA THR A 399 22.46 5.50 15.02
C THR A 399 22.99 5.76 16.43
N LYS A 400 24.29 6.04 16.47
CA LYS A 400 25.08 6.35 17.67
C LYS A 400 24.80 7.75 18.24
N SER A 401 24.00 8.59 17.57
CA SER A 401 23.83 10.01 17.92
C SER A 401 22.85 10.29 19.07
N ASP A 402 21.96 9.35 19.39
CA ASP A 402 21.03 9.45 20.55
C ASP A 402 21.40 8.49 21.70
N LEU A 403 22.67 8.06 21.76
CA LEU A 403 23.22 7.24 22.84
C LEU A 403 23.39 8.04 24.16
N SER A 404 22.33 8.68 24.65
CA SER A 404 22.16 8.80 26.09
C SER A 404 21.70 7.42 26.59
N VAL A 405 22.67 6.51 26.78
CA VAL A 405 22.50 5.14 27.31
C VAL A 405 21.82 5.12 28.70
N ASN A 406 21.54 6.28 29.29
CA ASN A 406 20.98 6.44 30.63
C ASN A 406 19.45 6.41 30.71
N ASP A 407 18.69 6.36 29.61
CA ASP A 407 17.23 6.27 29.72
C ASP A 407 16.79 4.81 29.99
N LYS A 408 16.88 4.41 31.27
CA LYS A 408 16.48 3.08 31.80
C LYS A 408 14.96 2.86 31.79
N ARG A 409 14.17 3.75 31.17
CA ARG A 409 12.70 3.65 31.15
C ARG A 409 12.25 2.29 30.64
N LYS A 410 11.56 1.60 31.53
CA LYS A 410 10.86 0.33 31.33
C LYS A 410 9.39 0.67 31.28
N PHE A 411 8.71 0.25 30.22
CA PHE A 411 7.27 0.39 30.12
C PHE A 411 6.65 -0.98 30.30
N ASN A 412 5.82 -1.15 31.33
CA ASN A 412 4.80 -2.20 31.27
C ASN A 412 3.74 -1.80 30.23
N PHE A 413 2.77 -2.67 29.96
CA PHE A 413 1.78 -2.40 28.93
C PHE A 413 0.90 -1.16 29.21
N GLU A 414 0.46 -0.95 30.45
CA GLU A 414 -0.41 0.17 30.80
C GLU A 414 0.34 1.50 30.72
N ASP A 415 1.60 1.54 31.18
CA ASP A 415 2.48 2.71 31.06
C ASP A 415 2.75 3.03 29.58
N PHE A 416 2.98 1.99 28.77
CA PHE A 416 3.21 2.13 27.33
C PHE A 416 1.97 2.67 26.62
N TYR A 417 0.79 2.14 26.94
CA TYR A 417 -0.47 2.59 26.38
C TYR A 417 -0.75 4.05 26.77
N SER A 418 -0.59 4.40 28.05
CA SER A 418 -0.73 5.77 28.55
C SER A 418 0.25 6.73 27.86
N TYR A 419 1.51 6.32 27.67
CA TYR A 419 2.52 7.11 26.97
C TYR A 419 2.14 7.40 25.50
N ILE A 420 1.59 6.40 24.80
CA ILE A 420 1.16 6.58 23.41
C ILE A 420 -0.11 7.41 23.33
N SER A 421 -1.09 7.17 24.20
CA SER A 421 -2.42 7.78 24.13
C SER A 421 -2.47 9.23 24.59
N LYS A 422 -1.51 9.68 25.39
CA LYS A 422 -1.35 11.12 25.69
C LYS A 422 -0.95 11.87 24.43
N GLU A 423 -1.35 13.13 24.29
CA GLU A 423 -0.99 13.97 23.13
C GLU A 423 0.52 14.25 23.04
#